data_AF-A0AAU1JU98-F1
#
_entry.id   AF-A0AAU1JU98-F1
#
_cell.length_a   1.000
_cell.length_b   1.000
_cell.length_c   1.000
_cell.angle_alpha   90.00
_cell.angle_beta   90.00
_cell.angle_gamma   90.00
#
_symmetry.space_group_name_H-M   'P 1'
#
loop_
_entity.id
_entity.type
_entity.pdbx_description
1 polymer ?
#
loop_
_entity_poly.entity_id
_entity_poly.type
_entity_poly.pdbx_seq_one_letter_code
_entity_poly.pdbx_strand_id
1 'polypeptide(L)'
;MGEEIVVNHGKMGSITDVLLKGVADMDRELDELERHILGLQENFTGEAADAYNRAQAKWNQSIRELGMALDRGSKFVNEANASMHDADRRGAGGFGG
;
A
#
# COMPACT_ATOMS: atom_id res chain seq x y z
N MET A 1 -28.91 -7.85 0.43
CA MET A 1 -27.97 -7.79 1.57
C MET A 1 -26.70 -8.64 1.37
N GLY A 2 -26.67 -9.66 0.49
CA GLY A 2 -25.46 -10.49 0.30
C GLY A 2 -24.36 -9.91 -0.61
N GLU A 3 -24.73 -9.13 -1.64
CA GLU A 3 -23.77 -8.61 -2.63
C GLU A 3 -22.81 -7.56 -2.06
N GLU A 4 -23.30 -6.69 -1.16
CA GLU A 4 -22.54 -5.56 -0.62
C GLU A 4 -21.44 -5.98 0.37
N ILE A 5 -21.70 -7.00 1.19
CA ILE A 5 -20.72 -7.57 2.13
C ILE A 5 -19.55 -8.22 1.38
N VAL A 6 -19.85 -8.92 0.27
CA VAL A 6 -18.83 -9.57 -0.56
C VAL A 6 -17.96 -8.54 -1.29
N VAL A 7 -18.57 -7.46 -1.79
CA VAL A 7 -17.84 -6.33 -2.39
C VAL A 7 -16.93 -5.64 -1.37
N ASN A 8 -17.38 -5.50 -0.12
CA ASN A 8 -16.60 -4.86 0.94
C ASN A 8 -15.40 -5.72 1.39
N HIS A 9 -15.59 -7.04 1.54
CA HIS A 9 -14.48 -7.98 1.80
C HIS A 9 -13.47 -8.05 0.64
N GLY A 10 -13.93 -8.01 -0.62
CA GLY A 10 -13.05 -7.99 -1.79
C GLY A 10 -12.14 -6.76 -1.85
N LYS A 11 -12.60 -5.59 -1.37
CA LYS A 11 -11.79 -4.37 -1.30
C LYS A 11 -10.76 -4.37 -0.18
N MET A 12 -11.02 -5.07 0.93
CA MET A 12 -10.06 -5.18 2.03
C MET A 12 -8.90 -6.13 1.69
N GLY A 13 -9.18 -7.17 0.89
CA GLY A 13 -8.14 -7.97 0.22
C GLY A 13 -7.25 -7.11 -0.67
N SER A 14 -7.85 -6.21 -1.48
CA SER A 14 -7.08 -5.42 -2.46
C SER A 14 -6.09 -4.44 -1.83
N ILE A 15 -6.37 -3.88 -0.65
CA ILE A 15 -5.41 -3.01 0.06
C ILE A 15 -4.20 -3.81 0.54
N THR A 16 -4.43 -4.99 1.10
CA THR A 16 -3.35 -5.88 1.57
C THR A 16 -2.46 -6.31 0.40
N ASP A 17 -3.07 -6.63 -0.75
CA ASP A 17 -2.35 -6.99 -1.96
C ASP A 17 -1.52 -5.82 -2.53
N VAL A 18 -2.08 -4.61 -2.52
CA VAL A 18 -1.34 -3.40 -2.92
C VAL A 18 -0.13 -3.16 -2.02
N LEU A 19 -0.26 -3.43 -0.73
CA LEU A 19 0.84 -3.28 0.22
C LEU A 19 1.93 -4.32 0.04
N LEU A 20 1.54 -5.59 -0.06
CA LEU A 20 2.48 -6.68 -0.32
C LEU A 20 3.22 -6.47 -1.63
N LYS A 21 2.51 -6.00 -2.66
CA LYS A 21 3.11 -5.64 -3.95
C LYS A 21 4.09 -4.46 -3.80
N GLY A 22 3.70 -3.40 -3.10
CA GLY A 22 4.57 -2.26 -2.84
C GLY A 22 5.86 -2.65 -2.15
N VAL A 23 5.79 -3.50 -1.11
CA VAL A 23 6.97 -4.02 -0.41
C VAL A 23 7.84 -4.88 -1.34
N ALA A 24 7.24 -5.79 -2.11
CA ALA A 24 7.98 -6.66 -3.02
C ALA A 24 8.66 -5.90 -4.17
N ASP A 25 8.04 -4.85 -4.69
CA ASP A 25 8.62 -4.02 -5.73
C ASP A 25 9.79 -3.19 -5.18
N MET A 26 9.70 -2.72 -3.92
CA MET A 26 10.79 -2.00 -3.24
C MET A 26 12.01 -2.88 -2.95
N ASP A 27 11.82 -4.10 -2.44
CA ASP A 27 12.93 -5.04 -2.20
C ASP A 27 13.68 -5.33 -3.50
N ARG A 28 12.95 -5.47 -4.61
CA ARG A 28 13.54 -5.73 -5.93
C ARG A 28 14.43 -4.59 -6.41
N GLU A 29 14.06 -3.32 -6.17
CA GLU A 29 14.89 -2.16 -6.52
C GLU A 29 16.17 -2.07 -5.69
N LEU A 30 16.11 -2.40 -4.39
CA LEU A 30 17.29 -2.44 -3.51
C LEU A 30 18.28 -3.53 -3.94
N ASP A 31 17.78 -4.73 -4.21
CA ASP A 31 18.56 -5.86 -4.71
C ASP A 31 19.27 -5.54 -6.03
N GLU A 32 18.56 -4.85 -6.95
CA GLU A 32 19.11 -4.49 -8.25
C GLU A 32 20.22 -3.44 -8.13
N LEU A 33 20.04 -2.47 -7.23
CA LEU A 33 21.07 -1.49 -6.89
C LEU A 33 22.29 -2.16 -6.27
N GLU A 34 22.12 -3.07 -5.31
CA GLU A 34 23.22 -3.73 -4.61
C GLU A 34 24.06 -4.54 -5.61
N ARG A 35 23.41 -5.27 -6.54
CA ARG A 35 24.10 -5.93 -7.66
C ARG A 35 24.85 -4.94 -8.56
N HIS A 36 24.25 -3.79 -8.85
CA HIS A 36 24.87 -2.76 -9.70
C HIS A 36 26.11 -2.17 -9.03
N ILE A 37 26.05 -1.90 -7.72
CA ILE A 37 27.16 -1.38 -6.93
C ILE A 37 28.27 -2.43 -6.80
N LEU A 38 27.94 -3.68 -6.50
CA LEU A 38 28.92 -4.78 -6.38
C LEU A 38 29.60 -5.09 -7.71
N GLY A 39 28.90 -4.95 -8.84
CA GLY A 39 29.47 -5.15 -10.18
C GLY A 39 30.45 -4.06 -10.62
N LEU A 40 30.42 -2.88 -9.96
CA LEU A 40 31.26 -1.73 -10.29
C LEU A 40 32.46 -1.55 -9.35
N GLN A 41 32.83 -2.58 -8.59
CA GLN A 41 33.95 -2.56 -7.62
C GLN A 41 35.28 -2.02 -8.17
N GLU A 42 35.52 -2.04 -9.48
CA GLU A 42 36.74 -1.49 -10.09
C GLU A 42 36.70 0.03 -10.38
N ASN A 43 35.53 0.69 -10.41
CA ASN A 43 35.39 2.10 -10.82
C ASN A 43 34.76 3.01 -9.73
N PHE A 44 34.91 2.65 -8.46
CA PHE A 44 34.23 3.30 -7.34
C PHE A 44 34.73 4.75 -7.08
N THR A 45 34.21 5.72 -7.82
CA THR A 45 34.44 7.16 -7.60
C THR A 45 33.11 7.89 -7.56
N GLY A 46 32.70 8.46 -6.40
CA GLY A 46 31.61 9.43 -6.21
C GLY A 46 30.19 9.03 -6.64
N GLU A 47 30.03 8.63 -7.89
CA GLU A 47 28.80 8.27 -8.59
C GLU A 47 28.10 7.05 -7.99
N ALA A 48 28.85 6.07 -7.49
CA ALA A 48 28.27 4.92 -6.77
C ALA A 48 27.66 5.34 -5.42
N ALA A 49 28.30 6.27 -4.70
CA ALA A 49 27.76 6.82 -3.47
C ALA A 49 26.52 7.67 -3.74
N ASP A 50 26.52 8.45 -4.82
CA ASP A 50 25.34 9.20 -5.25
C ASP A 50 24.18 8.29 -5.68
N ALA A 51 24.47 7.20 -6.41
CA ALA A 51 23.46 6.21 -6.77
C ALA A 51 22.82 5.58 -5.54
N TYR A 52 23.64 5.21 -4.54
CA TYR A 52 23.16 4.69 -3.27
C TYR A 52 22.30 5.70 -2.52
N ASN A 53 22.75 6.95 -2.39
CA ASN A 53 21.99 8.02 -1.72
C ASN A 53 20.65 8.28 -2.41
N ARG A 54 20.60 8.29 -3.75
CA ARG A 54 19.35 8.42 -4.51
C ARG A 54 18.41 7.25 -4.26
N ALA A 55 18.93 6.02 -4.27
CA ALA A 55 18.12 4.84 -4.03
C ALA A 55 17.59 4.80 -2.59
N GLN A 56 18.41 5.16 -1.60
CA GLN A 56 17.98 5.29 -0.21
C GLN A 56 16.89 6.36 -0.05
N ALA A 57 17.01 7.49 -0.74
CA ALA A 57 15.98 8.53 -0.75
C ALA A 57 14.66 8.02 -1.36
N LYS A 58 14.75 7.27 -2.47
CA LYS A 58 13.59 6.64 -3.12
C LYS A 58 12.93 5.58 -2.23
N TRP A 59 13.72 4.72 -1.60
CA TRP A 59 13.23 3.74 -0.63
C TRP A 59 12.46 4.41 0.52
N ASN A 60 13.06 5.44 1.12
CA ASN A 60 12.40 6.22 2.17
C ASN A 60 11.09 6.86 1.69
N GLN A 61 11.03 7.32 0.44
CA GLN A 61 9.82 7.87 -0.16
C GLN A 61 8.74 6.79 -0.35
N SER A 62 9.11 5.65 -0.92
CA SER A 62 8.15 4.57 -1.19
C SER A 62 7.57 3.97 0.09
N ILE A 63 8.36 3.87 1.18
CA ILE A 63 7.82 3.50 2.51
C ILE A 63 6.79 4.53 3.02
N ARG A 64 7.04 5.84 2.82
CA ARG A 64 6.06 6.86 3.20
C ARG A 64 4.77 6.75 2.38
N GLU A 65 4.89 6.51 1.08
CA GLU A 65 3.74 6.29 0.19
C GLU A 65 2.94 5.05 0.58
N LEU A 66 3.61 3.97 0.96
CA LEU A 66 3.00 2.76 1.49
C LEU A 66 2.20 3.05 2.77
N GLY A 67 2.79 3.78 3.71
CA GLY A 67 2.12 4.21 4.94
C GLY A 67 0.89 5.09 4.67
N MET A 68 0.97 6.00 3.69
CA MET A 68 -0.17 6.82 3.26
C MET A 68 -1.27 6.01 2.58
N ALA A 69 -0.92 4.98 1.81
CA ALA A 69 -1.90 4.06 1.23
C ALA A 69 -2.61 3.25 2.32
N LEU A 70 -1.88 2.78 3.34
CA LEU A 70 -2.43 2.12 4.53
C LEU A 70 -3.42 2.99 5.30
N ASP A 71 -3.05 4.24 5.57
CA ASP A 71 -3.90 5.19 6.29
C ASP A 71 -5.19 5.48 5.51
N ARG A 72 -5.07 5.71 4.19
CA ARG A 72 -6.24 5.89 3.31
C ARG A 72 -7.13 4.65 3.26
N GLY A 73 -6.53 3.47 3.14
CA GLY A 73 -7.26 2.21 3.14
C GLY A 73 -8.02 1.97 4.44
N SER A 74 -7.37 2.24 5.58
CA SER A 74 -7.97 2.11 6.91
C SER A 74 -9.14 3.09 7.10
N LYS A 75 -8.99 4.33 6.65
CA LYS A 75 -10.07 5.33 6.66
C LYS A 75 -11.25 4.91 5.79
N PHE A 76 -10.98 4.43 4.58
CA PHE A 76 -12.02 3.96 3.66
C PHE A 76 -12.83 2.79 4.25
N VAL A 77 -12.17 1.81 4.88
CA VAL A 77 -12.85 0.70 5.54
C VAL A 77 -13.72 1.18 6.72
N ASN A 78 -13.19 2.08 7.55
CA ASN A 78 -13.95 2.64 8.67
C ASN A 78 -15.17 3.43 8.19
N GLU A 79 -15.03 4.22 7.14
CA GLU A 79 -16.12 4.99 6.55
C GLU A 79 -17.17 4.09 5.90
N ALA A 80 -16.75 3.02 5.22
CA ALA A 80 -17.65 2.01 4.67
C ALA A 80 -18.44 1.28 5.77
N ASN A 81 -17.78 0.90 6.87
CA ASN A 81 -18.44 0.27 8.02
C ASN A 81 -19.44 1.20 8.71
N ALA A 82 -19.10 2.50 8.85
CA ALA A 82 -20.01 3.50 9.42
C ALA A 82 -21.24 3.70 8.52
N SER A 83 -21.04 3.81 7.20
CA SER A 83 -22.12 3.95 6.22
C SER A 83 -23.06 2.73 6.22
N MET A 84 -22.51 1.51 6.32
CA MET A 84 -23.31 0.28 6.44
C MET A 84 -24.19 0.29 7.69
N HIS A 85 -23.65 0.65 8.86
CA HIS A 85 -24.44 0.72 10.09
C HIS A 85 -25.59 1.73 10.02
N ASP A 86 -25.38 2.86 9.35
CA ASP A 86 -26.42 3.86 9.15
C ASP A 86 -27.43 3.45 8.07
N ALA A 87 -27.02 2.69 7.06
CA ALA A 87 -27.92 2.11 6.06
C ALA A 87 -28.79 1.01 6.67
N ASP A 88 -28.22 0.10 7.47
CA ASP A 88 -28.96 -0.96 8.17
C ASP A 88 -29.98 -0.39 9.16
N ARG A 89 -29.62 0.64 9.94
CA ARG A 89 -30.59 1.33 10.82
C ARG A 89 -31.77 1.93 10.04
N ARG A 90 -31.50 2.54 8.88
CA ARG A 90 -32.53 3.15 8.05
C ARG A 90 -33.40 2.10 7.35
N GLY A 91 -32.82 1.00 6.90
CA GLY A 91 -33.54 -0.13 6.31
C GLY A 91 -34.40 -0.88 7.33
N ALA A 92 -33.88 -1.13 8.53
CA ALA A 92 -34.62 -1.80 9.60
C ALA A 92 -35.84 -0.99 10.10
N GLY A 93 -35.81 0.34 9.99
CA GLY A 93 -36.97 1.20 10.25
C GLY A 93 -38.02 1.24 9.13
N GLY A 94 -37.70 0.79 7.92
CA GLY A 94 -38.55 0.91 6.73
C GLY A 94 -39.37 -0.33 6.37
N PHE A 95 -39.01 -1.53 6.86
CA PHE A 95 -39.73 -2.78 6.58
C PHE A 95 -40.72 -3.21 7.67
N GLY A 96 -40.96 -2.36 8.68
CA GLY A 96 -41.84 -2.63 9.83
C GLY A 96 -43.18 -1.87 9.83
N GLY A 97 -43.62 -1.31 8.69
CA GLY A 97 -44.89 -0.58 8.55
C GLY A 97 -45.74 -1.10 7.42
#